data_AF-A0A7G1I8E8-F1
#
_entry.id   AF-A0A7G1I8E8-F1
#
_cell.length_a   1.000
_cell.length_b   1.000
_cell.length_c   1.000
_cell.angle_alpha   90.00
_cell.angle_beta   90.00
_cell.angle_gamma   90.00
#
_symmetry.space_group_name_H-M   'P 1'
#
loop_
_entity.id
_entity.type
_entity.pdbx_description
1 polymer ?
#
loop_
_entity_poly.entity_id
_entity_poly.type
_entity_poly.pdbx_seq_one_letter_code
_entity_poly.pdbx_strand_id
1 'polypeptide(L)'
;MRLCRCAAQFGRAGRLCETIVTQRRGARYSAADAYLKPAMRRKNLRVLTEATATRIVIDGNRAVGVQYQRDGQAGVVQARREVVLCGGAVNSPQLLMLSGIGDRDHLAEHGIETVYHAPEVGQNLLDHLVTPMGFDVAGDSLAAAEKPRQVLDYLLRRRGMLTSNVGEAYGFVRSRPDLALPDLELIFAPAPFTTRVCASSRRATGWCSGRSWSPRKAAAR
;
A
#
# COMPACT_ATOMS: atom_id res chain seq x y z
N MET A 1 19.48 10.18 11.28
CA MET A 1 18.19 9.50 11.54
C MET A 1 17.62 10.09 12.81
N ARG A 2 16.53 10.87 12.75
CA ARG A 2 15.73 11.10 13.95
C ARG A 2 14.88 9.84 14.10
N LEU A 3 15.35 8.88 14.90
CA LEU A 3 14.48 7.82 15.40
C LEU A 3 13.42 8.53 16.26
N CYS A 4 12.20 8.59 15.74
CA CYS A 4 11.07 9.15 16.46
C CYS A 4 10.91 8.34 17.75
N ARG A 5 10.98 8.98 18.92
CA ARG A 5 10.84 8.36 20.25
C ARG A 5 9.43 7.77 20.50
N CYS A 6 8.59 7.68 19.47
CA CYS A 6 7.20 7.20 19.54
C CYS A 6 7.06 5.67 19.51
N ALA A 7 8.09 4.92 19.08
CA ALA A 7 8.01 3.46 18.97
C ALA A 7 7.64 2.75 20.30
N ALA A 8 7.99 3.34 21.44
CA ALA A 8 7.68 2.80 22.77
C ALA A 8 6.20 2.97 23.21
N GLN A 9 5.33 3.57 22.38
CA GLN A 9 3.94 3.92 22.76
C GLN A 9 2.86 3.12 22.03
N PHE A 10 3.23 2.23 21.11
CA PHE A 10 2.35 1.48 20.21
C PHE A 10 1.36 0.49 20.89
N GLY A 11 1.38 0.35 22.22
CA GLY A 11 0.58 -0.64 22.95
C GLY A 11 -0.55 -0.08 23.84
N ARG A 12 -0.74 1.24 23.93
CA ARG A 12 -1.79 1.84 24.80
C ARG A 12 -2.91 2.44 23.96
N ALA A 13 -4.10 1.85 24.04
CA ALA A 13 -5.32 2.37 23.42
C ALA A 13 -5.59 3.83 23.84
N GLY A 14 -6.05 4.67 22.89
CA GLY A 14 -6.44 6.05 23.16
C GLY A 14 -5.32 7.11 23.06
N ARG A 15 -4.16 6.79 22.46
CA ARG A 15 -3.12 7.78 22.18
C ARG A 15 -3.07 8.14 20.69
N LEU A 16 -3.07 9.44 20.42
CA LEU A 16 -2.73 10.02 19.12
C LEU A 16 -1.21 10.22 19.05
N CYS A 17 -0.63 10.01 17.88
CA CYS A 17 0.77 10.31 17.62
C CYS A 17 0.94 11.03 16.28
N GLU A 18 2.06 11.76 16.15
CA GLU A 18 2.50 12.30 14.86
C GLU A 18 2.77 11.14 13.90
N THR A 19 2.39 11.33 12.63
CA THR A 19 2.52 10.26 11.66
C THR A 19 3.96 9.90 11.41
N ILE A 20 4.30 8.64 11.70
CA ILE A 20 5.60 8.08 11.32
C ILE A 20 5.60 7.85 9.82
N VAL A 21 6.57 8.48 9.15
CA VAL A 21 6.68 8.48 7.70
C VAL A 21 8.05 7.97 7.26
N THR A 22 8.05 7.22 6.16
CA THR A 22 9.27 6.74 5.51
C THR A 22 9.84 7.84 4.62
N GLN A 23 10.64 8.71 5.21
CA GLN A 23 11.24 9.86 4.53
C GLN A 23 12.73 10.03 4.84
N ARG A 24 13.45 10.60 3.87
CA ARG A 24 14.88 10.91 3.98
C ARG A 24 15.12 12.32 3.48
N ARG A 25 15.65 13.19 4.35
CA ARG A 25 15.84 14.63 4.06
C ARG A 25 14.56 15.28 3.53
N GLY A 26 13.45 15.14 4.25
CA GLY A 26 12.17 15.80 3.93
C GLY A 26 11.48 15.31 2.65
N ALA A 27 11.98 14.25 1.99
CA ALA A 27 11.38 13.68 0.79
C ALA A 27 11.01 12.21 1.02
N ARG A 28 10.03 11.72 0.25
CA ARG A 28 9.62 10.31 0.22
C ARG A 28 10.85 9.42 0.02
N TYR A 29 10.94 8.35 0.81
CA TYR A 29 12.00 7.37 0.68
C TYR A 29 11.40 5.99 0.49
N SER A 30 11.32 5.54 -0.77
CA SER A 30 10.64 4.29 -1.12
C SER A 30 11.51 3.05 -0.85
N ALA A 31 10.91 1.86 -0.89
CA ALA A 31 11.66 0.60 -0.88
C ALA A 31 12.63 0.51 -2.07
N ALA A 32 12.28 1.09 -3.23
CA ALA A 32 13.18 1.17 -4.37
C ALA A 32 14.40 2.06 -4.07
N ASP A 33 14.22 3.20 -3.40
CA ASP A 33 15.32 4.09 -3.02
C ASP A 33 16.21 3.53 -1.91
N ALA A 34 15.60 2.86 -0.94
CA ALA A 34 16.28 2.31 0.23
C ALA A 34 17.05 1.02 -0.08
N TYR A 35 16.45 0.12 -0.87
CA TYR A 35 16.96 -1.24 -1.06
C TYR A 35 17.38 -1.52 -2.51
N LEU A 36 16.54 -1.20 -3.49
CA LEU A 36 16.79 -1.58 -4.89
C LEU A 36 17.93 -0.76 -5.53
N LYS A 37 17.86 0.58 -5.50
CA LYS A 37 18.85 1.47 -6.12
C LYS A 37 20.28 1.19 -5.62
N PRO A 38 20.54 1.02 -4.30
CA PRO A 38 21.86 0.61 -3.84
C PRO A 38 22.27 -0.78 -4.35
N ALA A 39 21.34 -1.73 -4.40
CA ALA A 39 21.58 -3.10 -4.84
C ALA A 39 21.87 -3.23 -6.35
N MET A 40 21.35 -2.33 -7.18
CA MET A 40 21.53 -2.35 -8.64
C MET A 40 22.99 -2.21 -9.09
N ARG A 41 23.91 -1.82 -8.20
CA ARG A 41 25.36 -1.81 -8.48
C ARG A 41 25.97 -3.21 -8.53
N ARG A 42 25.29 -4.22 -8.01
CA ARG A 42 25.79 -5.60 -7.98
C ARG A 42 25.64 -6.24 -9.35
N LYS A 43 26.71 -6.85 -9.85
CA LYS A 43 26.75 -7.50 -11.17
C LYS A 43 25.78 -8.70 -11.31
N ASN A 44 25.31 -9.26 -10.19
CA ASN A 44 24.41 -10.40 -10.16
C ASN A 44 22.93 -10.03 -10.06
N LEU A 45 22.57 -8.74 -10.13
CA LEU A 45 21.18 -8.28 -10.14
C LEU A 45 20.85 -7.66 -11.50
N ARG A 46 19.79 -8.14 -12.14
CA ARG A 46 19.21 -7.53 -13.34
C ARG A 46 17.79 -7.05 -13.02
N VAL A 47 17.53 -5.78 -13.31
CA VAL A 47 16.20 -5.17 -13.16
C VAL A 47 15.67 -4.89 -14.55
N LEU A 48 14.49 -5.43 -14.86
CA LEU A 48 13.76 -5.16 -16.09
C LEU A 48 12.55 -4.30 -15.72
N THR A 49 12.52 -3.05 -16.18
CA THR A 49 11.36 -2.16 -16.04
C THR A 49 10.47 -2.29 -17.27
N GLU A 50 9.21 -1.90 -17.12
CA GLU A 50 8.22 -1.93 -18.22
C GLU A 50 8.05 -3.35 -18.80
N ALA A 51 8.31 -4.36 -17.97
CA ALA A 51 8.19 -5.78 -18.29
C ALA A 51 7.01 -6.36 -17.50
N THR A 52 5.82 -6.38 -18.10
CA THR A 52 4.62 -6.92 -17.46
C THR A 52 4.67 -8.43 -17.51
N ALA A 53 4.77 -9.09 -16.35
CA ALA A 53 4.68 -10.55 -16.27
C ALA A 53 3.27 -11.01 -16.66
N THR A 54 3.18 -12.01 -17.54
CA THR A 54 1.91 -12.48 -18.10
C THR A 54 1.59 -13.92 -17.72
N ARG A 55 2.61 -14.76 -17.49
CA ARG A 55 2.45 -16.17 -17.12
C ARG A 55 3.71 -16.71 -16.45
N ILE A 56 3.55 -17.59 -15.46
CA ILE A 56 4.62 -18.43 -14.93
C ILE A 56 4.74 -19.66 -15.83
N VAL A 57 5.95 -19.97 -16.27
CA VAL A 57 6.22 -21.19 -17.04
C VAL A 57 6.42 -22.34 -16.07
N ILE A 58 5.62 -23.39 -16.20
CA ILE A 58 5.62 -24.55 -15.33
C ILE A 58 5.96 -25.79 -16.16
N ASP A 59 6.86 -26.62 -15.63
CA ASP A 59 7.20 -27.94 -16.16
C ASP A 59 6.93 -28.98 -15.07
N GLY A 60 5.93 -29.84 -15.31
CA GLY A 60 5.38 -30.75 -14.29
C GLY A 60 4.87 -29.98 -13.07
N ASN A 61 5.58 -30.13 -11.94
CA ASN A 61 5.27 -29.44 -10.68
C ASN A 61 6.24 -28.29 -10.35
N ARG A 62 7.07 -27.86 -11.31
CA ARG A 62 8.14 -26.90 -11.07
C ARG A 62 7.97 -25.63 -11.89
N ALA A 63 8.03 -24.47 -11.23
CA ALA A 63 8.15 -23.19 -11.91
C ALA A 63 9.57 -23.05 -12.51
N VAL A 64 9.65 -22.97 -13.83
CA VAL A 64 10.92 -22.92 -14.59
C VAL A 64 11.20 -21.55 -15.19
N GLY A 65 10.25 -20.61 -15.15
CA GLY A 65 10.47 -19.27 -15.66
C GLY A 65 9.24 -18.37 -15.59
N VAL A 66 9.36 -17.17 -16.16
CA VAL A 66 8.28 -16.18 -16.25
C VAL A 66 8.26 -15.61 -17.66
N GLN A 67 7.10 -15.67 -18.30
CA GLN A 67 6.78 -14.93 -19.52
C GLN A 67 6.42 -13.49 -19.16
N TYR A 68 6.90 -12.55 -19.97
CA TYR A 68 6.61 -11.13 -19.81
C TYR A 68 6.40 -10.46 -21.16
N GLN A 69 5.78 -9.30 -21.16
CA GLN A 69 5.62 -8.39 -22.29
C GLN A 69 6.40 -7.10 -22.02
N ARG A 70 7.21 -6.68 -22.97
CA ARG A 70 7.99 -5.43 -22.91
C ARG A 70 8.13 -4.85 -24.31
N ASP A 71 7.87 -3.56 -24.47
CA ASP A 71 7.97 -2.87 -25.76
C ASP A 71 7.14 -3.55 -26.88
N GLY A 72 5.98 -4.12 -26.51
CA GLY A 72 5.10 -4.87 -27.43
C GLY A 72 5.61 -6.26 -27.81
N GLN A 73 6.71 -6.73 -27.22
CA GLN A 73 7.30 -8.03 -27.50
C GLN A 73 7.20 -8.98 -26.32
N ALA A 74 6.86 -10.24 -26.61
CA ALA A 74 6.86 -11.32 -25.64
C ALA A 74 8.31 -11.80 -25.38
N GLY A 75 8.65 -12.00 -24.12
CA GLY A 75 9.93 -12.57 -23.70
C GLY A 75 9.74 -13.60 -22.58
N VAL A 76 10.76 -14.43 -22.35
CA VAL A 76 10.77 -15.42 -21.27
C VAL A 76 12.09 -15.33 -20.49
N VAL A 77 12.00 -15.20 -19.17
CA VAL A 77 13.15 -15.37 -18.28
C VAL A 77 13.09 -16.74 -17.63
N GLN A 78 14.14 -17.53 -17.81
CA GLN A 78 14.28 -18.85 -17.19
C GLN A 78 14.81 -18.74 -15.75
N ALA A 79 14.23 -19.51 -14.84
CA ALA A 79 14.57 -19.59 -13.44
C ALA A 79 15.28 -20.92 -13.13
N ARG A 80 16.54 -20.83 -12.70
CA ARG A 80 17.33 -22.02 -12.31
C ARG A 80 16.92 -22.60 -10.97
N ARG A 81 16.37 -21.81 -10.06
CA ARG A 81 16.02 -22.24 -8.70
C ARG A 81 14.54 -22.05 -8.44
N GLU A 82 14.11 -20.79 -8.35
CA GLU A 82 12.79 -20.41 -7.86
C GLU A 82 12.24 -19.20 -8.62
N VAL A 83 10.91 -19.07 -8.56
CA VAL A 83 10.16 -17.87 -8.97
C VAL A 83 9.45 -17.34 -7.74
N VAL A 84 9.67 -16.07 -7.39
CA VAL A 84 9.04 -15.41 -6.24
C VAL A 84 8.08 -14.34 -6.76
N LEU A 85 6.79 -14.47 -6.45
CA LEU A 85 5.79 -13.49 -6.85
C LEU A 85 5.74 -12.31 -5.86
N CYS A 86 5.91 -11.11 -6.41
CA CYS A 86 5.83 -9.86 -5.65
C CYS A 86 4.86 -8.86 -6.32
N GLY A 87 3.78 -9.36 -6.93
CA GLY A 87 2.78 -8.56 -7.65
C GLY A 87 1.77 -7.82 -6.75
N GLY A 88 1.80 -8.04 -5.44
CA GLY A 88 0.83 -7.49 -4.48
C GLY A 88 -0.46 -8.30 -4.42
N ALA A 89 -1.39 -7.88 -3.56
CA ALA A 89 -2.61 -8.63 -3.24
C ALA A 89 -3.57 -8.82 -4.44
N VAL A 90 -3.44 -7.99 -5.48
CA VAL A 90 -4.28 -8.06 -6.69
C VAL A 90 -3.58 -8.84 -7.82
N ASN A 91 -2.37 -8.44 -8.21
CA ASN A 91 -1.74 -9.01 -9.40
C ASN A 91 -1.09 -10.38 -9.14
N SER A 92 -0.66 -10.69 -7.91
CA SER A 92 -0.10 -12.01 -7.61
C SER A 92 -1.11 -13.14 -7.82
N PRO A 93 -2.33 -13.13 -7.22
CA PRO A 93 -3.31 -14.17 -7.48
C PRO A 93 -3.79 -14.18 -8.94
N GLN A 94 -3.90 -13.01 -9.58
CA GLN A 94 -4.21 -12.95 -11.01
C GLN A 94 -3.17 -13.69 -11.85
N LEU A 95 -1.88 -13.45 -11.62
CA LEU A 95 -0.80 -14.10 -12.37
C LEU A 95 -0.76 -15.61 -12.10
N LEU A 96 -1.04 -16.06 -10.87
CA LEU A 96 -1.20 -17.48 -10.56
C LEU A 96 -2.33 -18.11 -11.38
N MET A 97 -3.51 -17.48 -11.41
CA MET A 97 -4.66 -17.96 -12.18
C MET A 97 -4.36 -18.00 -13.69
N LEU A 98 -3.75 -16.95 -14.26
CA LEU A 98 -3.30 -16.92 -15.66
C LEU A 98 -2.25 -18.00 -16.01
N SER A 99 -1.61 -18.56 -14.98
CA SER A 99 -0.63 -19.65 -15.07
C SER A 99 -1.24 -21.02 -14.77
N GLY A 100 -2.56 -21.12 -14.62
CA GLY A 100 -3.27 -22.38 -14.35
C GLY A 100 -3.26 -22.81 -12.88
N ILE A 101 -2.95 -21.90 -11.94
CA ILE A 101 -2.97 -22.17 -10.50
C ILE A 101 -4.15 -21.41 -9.88
N GLY A 102 -5.22 -22.12 -9.53
CA GLY A 102 -6.45 -21.51 -9.04
C GLY A 102 -7.61 -22.50 -8.91
N ASP A 103 -8.83 -22.00 -8.70
CA ASP A 103 -10.04 -22.81 -8.75
C ASP A 103 -10.22 -23.41 -10.16
N ARG A 104 -10.41 -24.73 -10.26
CA ARG A 104 -10.42 -25.44 -11.54
C ARG A 104 -11.57 -25.00 -12.43
N ASP A 105 -12.74 -24.82 -11.83
CA ASP A 105 -13.97 -24.52 -12.57
C ASP A 105 -13.92 -23.06 -13.03
N HIS A 106 -13.48 -22.14 -12.16
CA HIS A 106 -13.25 -20.75 -12.53
C HIS A 106 -12.21 -20.59 -13.65
N LEU A 107 -11.13 -21.36 -13.62
CA LEU A 107 -10.12 -21.34 -14.68
C LEU A 107 -10.69 -21.87 -16.00
N ALA A 108 -11.50 -22.93 -15.95
CA ALA A 108 -12.15 -23.49 -17.13
C ALA A 108 -13.13 -22.51 -17.79
N GLU A 109 -13.88 -21.71 -17.01
CA GLU A 109 -14.74 -20.62 -17.52
C GLU A 109 -13.98 -19.61 -18.39
N HIS A 110 -12.68 -19.43 -18.12
CA HIS A 110 -11.80 -18.51 -18.84
C HIS A 110 -10.93 -19.20 -19.89
N GLY A 111 -11.17 -20.49 -20.18
CA GLY A 111 -10.39 -21.27 -21.14
C GLY A 111 -8.94 -21.52 -20.71
N ILE A 112 -8.66 -21.53 -19.40
CA ILE A 112 -7.33 -21.76 -18.85
C ILE A 112 -7.22 -23.20 -18.34
N GLU A 113 -6.24 -23.93 -18.85
CA GLU A 113 -5.91 -25.26 -18.34
C GLU A 113 -5.44 -25.19 -16.89
N THR A 114 -6.01 -26.03 -16.03
CA THR A 114 -5.63 -26.11 -14.62
C THR A 114 -4.37 -26.96 -14.46
N VAL A 115 -3.28 -26.31 -14.08
CA VAL A 115 -2.01 -26.96 -13.69
C VAL A 115 -2.09 -27.43 -12.23
N TYR A 116 -2.64 -26.60 -11.35
CA TYR A 116 -2.81 -26.94 -9.93
C TYR A 116 -4.11 -26.35 -9.39
N HIS A 117 -4.95 -27.21 -8.80
CA HIS A 117 -6.21 -26.79 -8.21
C HIS A 117 -5.98 -26.20 -6.81
N ALA A 118 -6.12 -24.88 -6.70
CA ALA A 118 -5.97 -24.10 -5.47
C ALA A 118 -7.11 -23.08 -5.37
N PRO A 119 -8.32 -23.50 -4.93
CA PRO A 119 -9.51 -22.65 -4.94
C PRO A 119 -9.41 -21.41 -4.04
N GLU A 120 -8.48 -21.39 -3.09
CA GLU A 120 -8.18 -20.25 -2.22
C GLU A 120 -7.44 -19.10 -2.92
N VAL A 121 -6.86 -19.32 -4.10
CA VAL A 121 -6.14 -18.27 -4.85
C VAL A 121 -7.11 -17.16 -5.25
N GLY A 122 -6.78 -15.92 -4.85
CA GLY A 122 -7.60 -14.74 -5.13
C GLY A 122 -8.76 -14.53 -4.14
N GLN A 123 -8.97 -15.45 -3.20
CA GLN A 123 -9.97 -15.32 -2.15
C GLN A 123 -9.42 -14.53 -0.96
N ASN A 124 -10.32 -14.20 -0.02
CA ASN A 124 -9.99 -13.55 1.25
C ASN A 124 -9.25 -12.20 1.08
N LEU A 125 -9.62 -11.42 0.05
CA LEU A 125 -9.17 -10.03 -0.08
C LEU A 125 -9.71 -9.20 1.08
N LEU A 126 -8.81 -8.59 1.82
CA LEU A 126 -9.12 -7.69 2.92
C LEU A 126 -8.51 -6.32 2.63
N ASP A 127 -9.31 -5.28 2.84
CA ASP A 127 -8.87 -3.90 2.80
C ASP A 127 -9.49 -3.13 3.97
N HIS A 128 -8.97 -1.95 4.26
CA HIS A 128 -9.49 -1.07 5.29
C HIS A 128 -10.47 -0.08 4.66
N LEU A 129 -11.74 -0.16 5.06
CA LEU A 129 -12.75 0.82 4.68
C LEU A 129 -12.47 2.17 5.37
N VAL A 130 -12.62 3.26 4.61
CA VAL A 130 -12.36 4.63 5.08
C VAL A 130 -13.62 5.47 4.92
N THR A 131 -13.96 6.25 5.94
CA THR A 131 -15.07 7.21 5.91
C THR A 131 -14.52 8.63 6.11
N PRO A 132 -14.83 9.60 5.23
CA PRO A 132 -14.53 11.00 5.49
C PRO A 132 -15.40 11.58 6.59
N MET A 133 -14.77 12.35 7.46
CA MET A 133 -15.42 13.31 8.33
C MET A 133 -14.76 14.67 8.09
N GLY A 134 -15.50 15.75 8.30
CA GLY A 134 -15.02 17.11 8.06
C GLY A 134 -15.40 18.03 9.20
N PHE A 135 -14.47 18.90 9.58
CA PHE A 135 -14.61 19.81 10.71
C PHE A 135 -14.06 21.18 10.32
N ASP A 136 -14.73 22.23 10.76
CA ASP A 136 -14.20 23.59 10.66
C ASP A 136 -13.10 23.79 11.70
N VAL A 137 -11.98 24.38 11.27
CA VAL A 137 -10.82 24.68 12.13
C VAL A 137 -10.44 26.16 12.01
N ALA A 138 -10.08 26.77 13.13
CA ALA A 138 -9.72 28.20 13.20
C ALA A 138 -8.28 28.51 12.77
N GLY A 139 -7.45 27.50 12.48
CA GLY A 139 -5.99 27.62 12.32
C GLY A 139 -5.38 26.90 11.11
N ASP A 140 -4.05 26.82 11.09
CA ASP A 140 -3.21 26.44 9.95
C ASP A 140 -3.60 25.09 9.32
N SER A 141 -3.70 25.12 7.99
CA SER A 141 -3.93 23.95 7.15
C SER A 141 -2.84 23.85 6.09
N LEU A 142 -2.72 22.68 5.47
CA LEU A 142 -1.85 22.46 4.31
C LEU A 142 -2.28 23.24 3.06
N ALA A 143 -3.36 24.04 3.12
CA ALA A 143 -3.86 24.85 2.01
C ALA A 143 -2.85 25.87 1.47
N ALA A 144 -1.84 26.25 2.27
CA ALA A 144 -0.78 27.17 1.86
C ALA A 144 0.50 26.48 1.35
N ALA A 145 0.51 25.13 1.23
CA ALA A 145 1.72 24.36 0.91
C ALA A 145 2.33 24.71 -0.46
N GLU A 146 1.51 25.14 -1.42
CA GLU A 146 1.95 25.48 -2.78
C GLU A 146 2.44 26.93 -2.94
N LYS A 147 2.41 27.75 -1.87
CA LYS A 147 2.91 29.13 -1.94
C LYS A 147 4.38 29.12 -2.39
N PRO A 148 4.83 30.07 -3.24
CA PRO A 148 6.18 30.06 -3.80
C PRO A 148 7.30 29.93 -2.76
N ARG A 149 7.13 30.55 -1.58
CA ARG A 149 8.07 30.42 -0.46
C ARG A 149 8.21 28.98 0.05
N GLN A 150 7.10 28.25 0.23
CA GLN A 150 7.11 26.86 0.68
C GLN A 150 7.72 25.93 -0.37
N VAL A 151 7.43 26.18 -1.65
CA VAL A 151 8.06 25.49 -2.77
C VAL A 151 9.57 25.71 -2.77
N LEU A 152 10.01 26.96 -2.62
CA LEU A 152 11.43 27.31 -2.59
C LEU A 152 12.14 26.70 -1.38
N ASP A 153 11.52 26.75 -0.20
CA ASP A 153 12.05 26.12 1.02
C ASP A 153 12.17 24.60 0.88
N TYR A 154 11.23 23.96 0.19
CA TYR A 154 11.31 22.53 -0.10
C TYR A 154 12.42 22.20 -1.11
N LEU A 155 12.49 22.92 -2.22
CA LEU A 155 13.48 22.65 -3.27
C LEU A 155 14.92 22.89 -2.78
N LEU A 156 15.14 23.99 -2.04
CA LEU A 156 16.48 24.37 -1.57
C LEU A 156 16.89 23.65 -0.28
N ARG A 157 15.95 23.50 0.68
CA ARG A 157 16.27 23.07 2.05
C ARG A 157 15.61 21.77 2.45
N ARG A 158 14.68 21.25 1.65
CA ARG A 158 13.84 20.09 1.96
C ARG A 158 13.12 20.23 3.29
N ARG A 159 12.52 21.40 3.49
CA ARG A 159 11.76 21.80 4.68
C ARG A 159 10.43 22.42 4.25
N GLY A 160 9.57 22.67 5.22
CA GLY A 160 8.28 23.31 5.00
C GLY A 160 7.17 22.31 4.70
N MET A 161 6.00 22.84 4.36
CA MET A 161 4.73 22.09 4.32
C MET A 161 4.73 20.98 3.27
N LEU A 162 5.54 21.09 2.21
CA LEU A 162 5.67 20.07 1.16
C LEU A 162 6.46 18.82 1.60
N THR A 163 6.99 18.80 2.83
CA THR A 163 7.57 17.59 3.43
C THR A 163 6.51 16.68 4.07
N SER A 164 5.27 17.18 4.19
CA SER A 164 4.13 16.46 4.76
C SER A 164 3.65 15.32 3.87
N ASN A 165 3.15 14.26 4.49
CA ASN A 165 2.37 13.19 3.86
C ASN A 165 0.85 13.44 3.93
N VAL A 166 0.43 14.65 4.32
CA VAL A 166 -0.95 15.11 4.52
C VAL A 166 -1.63 14.57 5.77
N GLY A 167 -1.52 13.27 6.07
CA GLY A 167 -1.97 12.73 7.36
C GLY A 167 -0.93 13.01 8.43
N GLU A 168 -1.07 14.09 9.20
CA GLU A 168 -0.07 14.60 10.15
C GLU A 168 -0.12 13.91 11.51
N ALA A 169 -1.27 13.36 11.89
CA ALA A 169 -1.41 12.55 13.08
C ALA A 169 -2.29 11.34 12.82
N TYR A 170 -2.09 10.27 13.58
CA TYR A 170 -3.01 9.15 13.61
C TYR A 170 -3.17 8.59 15.03
N GLY A 171 -4.18 7.74 15.21
CA GLY A 171 -4.37 7.02 16.46
C GLY A 171 -5.21 5.77 16.29
N PHE A 172 -5.01 4.82 17.19
CA PHE A 172 -5.75 3.58 17.23
C PHE A 172 -6.67 3.56 18.45
N VAL A 173 -7.96 3.37 18.22
CA VAL A 173 -8.97 3.32 19.28
C VAL A 173 -9.88 2.11 19.12
N ARG A 174 -10.57 1.74 20.19
CA ARG A 174 -11.60 0.71 20.16
C ARG A 174 -12.96 1.36 19.98
N SER A 175 -13.79 0.82 19.09
CA SER A 175 -15.19 1.21 18.95
C SER A 175 -16.02 0.79 20.16
N ARG A 176 -15.61 -0.30 20.83
CA ARG A 176 -16.26 -0.85 22.03
C ARG A 176 -15.24 -1.25 23.10
N PRO A 177 -15.57 -1.13 24.39
CA PRO A 177 -14.62 -1.40 25.48
C PRO A 177 -14.24 -2.89 25.62
N ASP A 178 -15.08 -3.82 25.14
CA ASP A 178 -14.88 -5.27 25.20
C ASP A 178 -13.89 -5.82 24.15
N LEU A 179 -13.48 -5.00 23.18
CA LEU A 179 -12.55 -5.44 22.13
C LEU A 179 -11.13 -5.64 22.66
N ALA A 180 -10.52 -6.77 22.31
CA ALA A 180 -9.14 -7.08 22.71
C ALA A 180 -8.11 -6.15 22.04
N LEU A 181 -8.36 -5.71 20.81
CA LEU A 181 -7.48 -4.86 20.02
C LEU A 181 -8.23 -3.63 19.48
N PRO A 182 -7.54 -2.51 19.22
CA PRO A 182 -8.11 -1.39 18.48
C PRO A 182 -8.62 -1.84 17.11
N ASP A 183 -9.87 -1.50 16.83
CA ASP A 183 -10.52 -1.73 15.55
C ASP A 183 -10.74 -0.41 14.81
N LEU A 184 -10.38 0.76 15.33
CA LEU A 184 -10.49 2.02 14.59
C LEU A 184 -9.11 2.65 14.40
N GLU A 185 -8.88 3.19 13.20
CA GLU A 185 -7.71 4.01 12.88
C GLU A 185 -8.17 5.42 12.50
N LEU A 186 -7.81 6.38 13.33
CA LEU A 186 -8.10 7.78 13.11
C LEU A 186 -6.90 8.40 12.40
N ILE A 187 -7.11 9.07 11.27
CA ILE A 187 -6.07 9.77 10.54
C ILE A 187 -6.48 11.24 10.45
N PHE A 188 -5.65 12.13 10.97
CA PHE A 188 -5.90 13.56 10.98
C PHE A 188 -5.09 14.20 9.87
N ALA A 189 -5.80 14.74 8.88
CA ALA A 189 -5.18 15.45 7.77
C ALA A 189 -5.69 16.89 7.75
N PRO A 190 -4.84 17.92 7.96
CA PRO A 190 -5.26 19.31 7.93
C PRO A 190 -5.30 19.83 6.48
N ALA A 191 -6.03 19.16 5.58
CA ALA A 191 -6.15 19.54 4.17
C ALA A 191 -7.61 19.50 3.69
N PRO A 192 -8.01 20.36 2.74
CA PRO A 192 -9.33 20.30 2.12
C PRO A 192 -9.46 19.05 1.26
N PHE A 193 -10.33 18.12 1.63
CA PHE A 193 -10.73 17.00 0.78
C PHE A 193 -12.21 17.13 0.45
N THR A 194 -12.52 18.03 -0.45
CA THR A 194 -13.89 18.28 -0.89
C THR A 194 -14.22 17.42 -2.10
N THR A 195 -15.07 16.40 -1.91
CA THR A 195 -15.77 15.74 -3.02
C THR A 195 -16.88 16.68 -3.53
N ARG A 196 -16.54 17.64 -4.39
CA ARG A 196 -17.40 18.47 -5.29
C ARG A 196 -18.80 18.99 -4.87
N VAL A 197 -19.31 18.79 -3.65
CA VAL A 197 -20.67 19.20 -3.23
C VAL A 197 -20.66 20.51 -2.43
N CYS A 198 -19.52 21.00 -1.97
CA CYS A 198 -19.42 22.30 -1.30
C CYS A 198 -18.16 23.05 -1.74
N ALA A 199 -18.22 23.66 -2.93
CA ALA A 199 -17.11 24.39 -3.54
C ALA A 199 -16.97 25.86 -3.09
N SER A 200 -17.72 26.33 -2.09
CA SER A 200 -17.77 27.77 -1.76
C SER A 200 -16.91 28.22 -0.58
N SER A 201 -16.00 27.39 -0.05
CA SER A 201 -15.34 27.76 1.20
C SER A 201 -13.91 27.28 1.37
N ARG A 202 -13.04 28.21 1.78
CA ARG A 202 -11.64 28.00 2.17
C ARG A 202 -11.57 27.20 3.49
N ARG A 203 -11.92 25.92 3.49
CA ARG A 203 -12.07 25.09 4.70
C ARG A 203 -11.23 23.81 4.63
N ALA A 204 -10.42 23.55 5.66
CA ALA A 204 -9.66 22.30 5.81
C ALA A 204 -10.51 21.21 6.48
N THR A 205 -10.27 19.93 6.16
CA THR A 205 -11.16 18.80 6.50
C THR A 205 -10.35 17.72 7.23
N GLY A 206 -10.60 17.49 8.53
CA GLY A 206 -9.95 16.44 9.32
C GLY A 206 -10.78 15.15 9.41
N TRP A 207 -10.17 13.97 9.21
CA TRP A 207 -10.84 12.69 8.97
C TRP A 207 -10.96 11.77 10.21
N CYS A 208 -11.83 10.74 10.13
CA CYS A 208 -12.02 9.69 11.14
C CYS A 208 -12.52 8.40 10.46
N SER A 209 -11.90 7.24 10.70
CA SER A 209 -12.40 5.97 10.16
C SER A 209 -12.92 5.03 11.25
N GLY A 210 -14.08 4.43 10.99
CA GLY A 210 -14.71 3.38 11.78
C GLY A 210 -14.63 2.02 11.08
N ARG A 211 -14.14 0.95 11.70
CA ARG A 211 -14.30 -0.45 11.26
C ARG A 211 -15.52 -1.08 11.95
N SER A 212 -16.05 -2.11 11.30
CA SER A 212 -16.66 -3.23 12.00
C SER A 212 -15.82 -4.46 11.73
N TRP A 213 -15.35 -5.12 12.79
CA TRP A 213 -14.71 -6.45 12.70
C TRP A 213 -15.70 -7.45 13.29
N SER A 214 -16.23 -8.37 12.48
CA SER A 214 -17.08 -9.47 12.93
C SER A 214 -16.19 -10.66 13.30
N PRO A 215 -16.16 -11.12 14.57
CA PRO A 215 -15.31 -12.24 14.99
C PRO A 215 -15.89 -13.63 14.66
N ARG A 216 -16.95 -13.74 13.84
CA ARG A 216 -17.50 -15.06 13.50
C ARG A 216 -16.67 -15.73 12.40
N LYS A 217 -15.63 -16.47 12.83
CA LYS A 217 -15.07 -17.73 12.25
C LYS A 217 -13.57 -17.93 12.58
N ALA A 218 -13.11 -17.53 13.76
CA ALA A 218 -11.83 -18.00 14.32
C ALA A 218 -12.00 -19.28 15.20
N ALA A 219 -13.15 -19.94 15.13
CA ALA A 219 -13.44 -21.20 15.80
C ALA A 219 -13.93 -22.23 14.78
N ALA A 220 -12.99 -22.75 14.00
CA ALA A 220 -13.06 -24.06 13.36
C ALA A 220 -11.60 -24.51 13.20
N ARG A 221 -11.09 -25.15 14.25
CA ARG A 221 -9.98 -26.09 14.15
C ARG A 221 -10.54 -27.46 13.84
#